data_AF-A0A1G2D760-F1
#
_entry.id   AF-A0A1G2D760-F1
#
_cell.length_a   1.000
_cell.length_b   1.000
_cell.length_c   1.000
_cell.angle_alpha   90.00
_cell.angle_beta   90.00
_cell.angle_gamma   90.00
#
_symmetry.space_group_name_H-M   'P 1'
#
loop_
_entity.id
_entity.type
_entity.pdbx_description
1 polymer ?
#
loop_
_entity_poly.entity_id
_entity_poly.type
_entity_poly.pdbx_seq_one_letter_code
_entity_poly.pdbx_strand_id
1 'polypeptide(L)' 'MSVAERNKWGERVAKQVMDALPASSLLYIHAGRNYASGLIDHLPGSFEIEIPLASLSIGEQLRWYMKQMAQAA' A
#
# COMPACT_ATOMS: atom_id res chain seq x y z
N MET A 1 2.05 12.93 -12.46
CA MET A 1 3.23 12.04 -12.60
C MET A 1 3.06 11.15 -13.81
N SER A 2 4.06 11.17 -14.68
CA SER A 2 4.29 10.20 -15.75
C SER A 2 4.51 8.78 -15.20
N VAL A 3 4.49 7.77 -16.08
CA VAL A 3 4.80 6.38 -15.73
C VAL A 3 6.22 6.27 -15.14
N ALA A 4 7.20 6.94 -15.76
CA ALA A 4 8.59 6.91 -15.32
C ALA A 4 8.78 7.52 -13.91
N GLU A 5 8.10 8.61 -13.62
CA GLU A 5 8.12 9.21 -12.28
C GLU A 5 7.48 8.30 -11.23
N ARG A 6 6.40 7.58 -11.58
CA ARG A 6 5.76 6.62 -10.67
C ARG A 6 6.66 5.43 -10.36
N ASN A 7 7.35 4.89 -11.36
CA ASN A 7 8.30 3.79 -11.14
C ASN A 7 9.46 4.22 -10.25
N LYS A 8 10.09 5.38 -10.53
CA LYS A 8 11.17 5.91 -9.67
C LYS A 8 10.70 6.15 -8.23
N TRP A 9 9.48 6.66 -8.07
CA TRP A 9 8.89 6.83 -6.76
C TRP A 9 8.69 5.48 -6.06
N GLY A 10 8.15 4.49 -6.76
CA GLY A 10 7.89 3.15 -6.25
C GLY A 10 9.16 2.42 -5.83
N GLU A 11 10.20 2.45 -6.66
CA GLU A 11 11.52 1.88 -6.36
C GLU A 11 12.10 2.47 -5.07
N ARG A 12 12.07 3.80 -4.95
CA ARG A 12 12.57 4.49 -3.75
C ARG A 12 11.80 4.10 -2.50
N VAL A 13 10.47 4.02 -2.58
CA VAL A 13 9.63 3.66 -1.43
C VAL A 13 9.80 2.17 -1.08
N ALA A 14 9.90 1.28 -2.07
CA ALA A 14 10.16 -0.14 -1.84
C ALA A 14 11.47 -0.35 -1.07
N LYS A 15 12.54 0.37 -1.43
CA LYS A 15 13.80 0.36 -0.68
C LYS A 15 13.59 0.77 0.79
N GLN A 16 12.88 1.87 1.02
CA GLN A 16 12.59 2.35 2.38
C GLN A 16 11.77 1.33 3.18
N VAL A 17 10.83 0.64 2.56
CA VAL A 17 10.05 -0.44 3.19
C VAL A 17 10.94 -1.61 3.57
N MET A 18 11.80 -2.08 2.65
CA MET A 18 12.72 -3.19 2.89
C MET A 18 13.76 -2.87 3.97
N ASP A 19 14.19 -1.61 4.07
CA ASP A 19 15.13 -1.17 5.10
C ASP A 19 14.46 -1.05 6.49
N ALA A 20 13.15 -0.80 6.53
CA ALA A 20 12.42 -0.53 7.77
C ALA A 20 11.67 -1.75 8.34
N LEU A 21 11.26 -2.70 7.51
CA LEU A 21 10.38 -3.80 7.89
C LEU A 21 10.98 -5.17 7.58
N PRO A 22 10.71 -6.19 8.42
CA PRO A 22 11.05 -7.57 8.11
C PRO A 22 10.45 -8.02 6.77
N ALA A 23 11.21 -8.83 6.03
CA ALA A 23 10.81 -9.30 4.71
C ALA A 23 9.51 -10.13 4.68
N SER A 24 9.03 -10.61 5.83
CA SER A 24 7.79 -11.40 6.01
C SER A 24 6.61 -10.58 6.56
N SER A 25 6.70 -9.24 6.54
CA SER A 25 5.61 -8.39 7.04
C SER A 25 4.41 -8.38 6.08
N LEU A 26 3.21 -8.27 6.66
CA LEU A 26 1.99 -7.94 5.95
C LEU A 26 1.89 -6.41 5.77
N LEU A 27 1.81 -5.97 4.53
CA LEU A 27 1.74 -4.56 4.15
C LEU A 27 0.31 -4.20 3.73
N TYR A 28 -0.31 -3.29 4.47
CA TYR A 28 -1.58 -2.69 4.11
C TYR A 28 -1.34 -1.42 3.27
N ILE A 29 -1.66 -1.47 1.99
CA ILE A 29 -1.51 -0.33 1.07
C ILE A 29 -2.86 0.37 0.93
N HIS A 30 -2.95 1.58 1.46
CA HIS A 30 -4.15 2.43 1.37
C HIS A 30 -4.09 3.41 0.19
N ALA A 31 -3.00 3.40 -0.57
CA ALA A 31 -2.81 4.29 -1.70
C ALA A 31 -3.67 3.87 -2.90
N GLY A 32 -4.09 4.84 -3.71
CA GLY A 32 -4.83 4.57 -4.95
C GLY A 32 -4.03 3.71 -5.93
N ARG A 33 -4.75 3.01 -6.83
CA ARG A 33 -4.21 1.99 -7.76
C ARG A 33 -2.90 2.40 -8.44
N ASN A 34 -2.80 3.63 -8.93
CA ASN A 34 -1.62 4.11 -9.67
C ASN A 34 -0.35 4.19 -8.82
N TYR A 35 -0.49 4.44 -7.51
CA TYR A 35 0.63 4.47 -6.57
C TYR A 35 0.92 3.07 -6.05
N ALA A 36 -0.13 2.30 -5.74
CA ALA A 36 0.00 0.92 -5.30
C ALA A 36 0.74 0.07 -6.35
N SER A 37 0.35 0.12 -7.62
CA SER A 37 0.99 -0.66 -8.69
C SER A 37 2.48 -0.35 -8.81
N GLY A 38 2.84 0.94 -8.80
CA GLY A 38 4.25 1.35 -8.92
C GLY A 38 5.11 0.90 -7.74
N LEU A 39 4.54 0.72 -6.56
CA LEU A 39 5.26 0.20 -5.38
C LEU A 39 5.37 -1.33 -5.40
N ILE A 40 4.25 -2.01 -5.67
CA ILE A 40 4.14 -3.47 -5.59
C ILE A 40 5.12 -4.15 -6.54
N ASP A 41 5.30 -3.61 -7.74
CA ASP A 41 6.23 -4.14 -8.75
C ASP A 41 7.70 -4.16 -8.27
N HIS A 42 8.04 -3.41 -7.23
CA HIS A 42 9.38 -3.33 -6.65
C HIS A 42 9.53 -4.03 -5.30
N LEU A 43 8.45 -4.57 -4.73
CA LEU A 43 8.51 -5.32 -3.48
C LEU A 43 8.81 -6.81 -3.76
N PRO A 44 9.71 -7.45 -3.00
CA PRO A 44 9.97 -8.86 -3.15
C PRO A 44 8.76 -9.67 -2.68
N GLY A 45 8.55 -10.84 -3.28
CA GLY A 45 7.41 -11.73 -2.97
C GLY A 45 7.41 -12.35 -1.57
N SER A 46 8.37 -11.99 -0.72
CA SER A 46 8.37 -12.35 0.70
C SER A 46 7.37 -11.53 1.51
N PHE A 47 7.04 -10.31 1.05
CA PHE A 47 6.02 -9.49 1.68
C PHE A 47 4.62 -9.96 1.28
N GLU A 48 3.72 -10.01 2.26
CA GLU A 48 2.30 -10.17 1.99
C GLU A 48 1.69 -8.78 1.78
N ILE A 49 0.79 -8.64 0.81
CA ILE A 49 0.28 -7.32 0.40
C ILE A 49 -1.25 -7.35 0.36
N GLU A 50 -1.87 -6.46 1.13
CA GLU A 50 -3.30 -6.20 1.09
C GLU A 50 -3.59 -4.76 0.68
N ILE A 51 -4.57 -4.58 -0.22
CA ILE A 51 -5.04 -3.26 -0.66
C ILE A 51 -6.52 -3.14 -0.28
N PRO A 52 -6.84 -2.93 1.00
CA PRO A 52 -8.20 -3.10 1.53
C PRO A 52 -9.23 -2.13 0.92
N LEU A 53 -8.75 -1.05 0.30
CA LEU A 53 -9.57 0.03 -0.24
C LEU A 53 -9.69 0.02 -1.77
N ALA A 54 -9.05 -0.92 -2.47
CA ALA A 54 -8.89 -0.90 -3.93
C ALA A 54 -10.21 -0.80 -4.74
N SER A 55 -11.32 -1.25 -4.15
CA SER A 55 -12.63 -1.32 -4.78
C SER A 55 -13.70 -0.49 -4.05
N LEU A 56 -13.29 0.31 -3.07
CA LEU A 56 -14.23 1.09 -2.25
C LEU A 56 -14.35 2.52 -2.76
N SER A 57 -15.58 3.00 -2.89
CA SER A 57 -15.88 4.43 -3.02
C SER A 57 -15.42 5.20 -1.78
N ILE A 58 -15.27 6.52 -1.89
CA ILE A 58 -14.79 7.35 -0.77
C ILE A 58 -15.63 7.18 0.51
N GLY A 59 -16.97 7.07 0.38
CA GLY A 59 -17.85 6.85 1.53
C GLY A 59 -17.66 5.46 2.16
N GLU A 60 -17.36 4.44 1.37
CA GLU A 60 -17.05 3.09 1.86
C GLU A 60 -15.69 3.04 2.53
N GLN A 61 -14.69 3.74 2.01
CA GLN A 61 -13.37 3.87 2.65
C GLN A 61 -13.50 4.50 4.03
N LEU A 62 -14.25 5.60 4.17
CA LEU A 62 -14.50 6.24 5.46
C LEU A 62 -15.18 5.29 6.45
N ARG A 63 -16.21 4.56 6.01
CA ARG A 63 -16.86 3.54 6.85
C ARG A 63 -15.91 2.42 7.27
N TRP A 64 -15.04 1.98 6.36
CA TRP A 64 -14.03 0.98 6.65
C TRP A 64 -13.09 1.47 7.76
N TYR A 65 -12.56 2.70 7.64
CA TYR A 65 -11.69 3.28 8.67
C TYR A 65 -12.39 3.42 10.03
N MET A 66 -13.64 3.90 10.05
CA MET A 66 -14.41 3.99 11.30
C MET A 66 -14.57 2.62 11.97
N LYS A 67 -14.82 1.57 11.19
CA LYS A 67 -14.92 0.20 11.70
C LYS A 67 -13.60 -0.29 12.30
N GLN A 68 -12.47 -0.05 11.63
CA GLN A 68 -11.16 -0.45 12.16
C GLN A 68 -10.80 0.32 13.44
N MET A 69 -11.08 1.63 13.50
CA MET A 69 -10.84 2.44 14.70
C MET A 69 -11.66 1.94 15.90
N ALA A 70 -12.90 1.51 15.69
CA ALA A 70 -13.74 0.96 16.75
C ALA A 70 -13.28 -0.42 17.24
N GLN A 71 -12.53 -1.17 16.44
CA GLN A 71 -11.99 -2.48 16.80
C GLN A 71 -10.63 -2.41 17.51
N ALA A 72 -9.95 -1.26 17.41
CA ALA A 72 -8.67 -1.00 18.05
C ALA A 72 -8.80 -0.32 19.43
N ALA A 73 -10.03 -0.03 19.88
CA ALA A 73 -10.37 0.58 21.16
C ALA A 73 -10.88 -0.48 22.15
#